data_AF-A0A2D5QE07-F1
#
_entry.id   AF-A0A2D5QE07-F1
#
_cell.length_a   1.000
_cell.length_b   1.000
_cell.length_c   1.000
_cell.angle_alpha   90.00
_cell.angle_beta   90.00
_cell.angle_gamma   90.00
#
_symmetry.space_group_name_H-M   'P 1'
#
loop_
_entity.id
_entity.type
_entity.pdbx_description
1 polymer ?
#
loop_
_entity_poly.entity_id
_entity_poly.type
_entity_poly.pdbx_seq_one_letter_code
_entity_poly.pdbx_strand_id
1 'polypeptide(L)'
;MKELSILLIGVIILFASSNYLRRSLYLDKIESSVNGKKYYVRNLPDKKEAADKLANIGIKLQRLIDSLDLKDKEKGEYNQKLKDNFNSDYITENIPGSQYVAYSVNKGEELSLCVREKDTEKFMDDNIILFVAIHELSHIMTPETGHTPLFWDNMKYLLEKASSLGIYTPVDYGKNPKTYCGMEINSTPMKV
;
A
#
# COMPACT_ATOMS: atom_id res chain seq x y z
N MET A 1 22.52 -18.91 30.58
CA MET A 1 22.56 -18.61 29.12
C MET A 1 21.72 -19.59 28.31
N LYS A 2 21.93 -20.91 28.40
CA LYS A 2 21.13 -21.91 27.62
C LYS A 2 19.62 -21.83 27.87
N GLU A 3 19.18 -21.75 29.13
CA GLU A 3 17.75 -21.65 29.48
C GLU A 3 17.11 -20.36 28.94
N LEU A 4 17.82 -19.23 29.05
CA LEU A 4 17.38 -17.95 28.48
C LEU A 4 17.28 -18.01 26.95
N SER A 5 18.22 -18.66 26.28
CA SER A 5 18.17 -18.87 24.83
C SER A 5 17.00 -19.75 24.41
N ILE A 6 16.71 -20.82 25.16
CA ILE A 6 15.56 -21.70 24.90
C ILE A 6 14.24 -20.93 25.07
N LEU A 7 14.13 -20.14 26.14
CA LEU A 7 12.95 -19.28 26.36
C LEU A 7 12.76 -18.29 25.20
N LEU A 8 13.84 -17.60 24.79
CA LEU A 8 13.78 -16.63 23.69
C LEU A 8 13.35 -17.29 22.37
N ILE A 9 13.91 -18.45 22.03
CA ILE A 9 13.52 -19.21 20.84
C ILE A 9 12.05 -19.62 20.94
N GLY A 10 11.59 -20.07 22.11
CA GLY A 10 10.18 -20.41 22.35
C GLY A 10 9.24 -19.22 22.09
N VAL A 11 9.60 -18.04 22.59
CA VAL A 11 8.81 -16.80 22.35
C VAL A 11 8.79 -16.43 20.88
N ILE A 12 9.93 -16.52 20.17
CA ILE A 12 10.00 -16.25 18.73
C ILE A 12 9.12 -17.21 17.94
N ILE A 13 9.18 -18.51 18.25
CA ILE A 13 8.35 -19.54 17.60
C ILE A 13 6.87 -19.28 17.85
N LEU A 14 6.50 -18.94 19.09
CA LEU A 14 5.12 -18.62 19.45
C LEU A 14 4.62 -17.37 18.71
N PHE A 15 5.45 -16.33 18.59
CA PHE A 15 5.09 -15.14 17.84
C PHE A 15 4.96 -15.43 16.33
N ALA A 16 5.90 -16.18 15.75
CA ALA A 16 5.86 -16.55 14.34
C ALA A 16 4.65 -17.44 14.02
N SER A 17 4.33 -18.42 14.86
CA SER A 17 3.18 -19.30 14.67
C SER A 17 1.85 -18.54 14.82
N SER A 18 1.74 -17.64 15.80
CA SER A 18 0.57 -16.77 15.97
C SER A 18 0.34 -15.88 14.74
N ASN A 19 1.40 -15.26 14.20
CA ASN A 19 1.30 -14.46 12.99
C ASN A 19 0.93 -15.29 11.76
N TYR A 20 1.52 -16.48 11.60
CA TYR A 20 1.19 -17.40 10.52
C TYR A 20 -0.28 -17.84 10.57
N LEU A 21 -0.76 -18.26 11.75
CA LEU A 21 -2.15 -18.64 11.97
C LEU A 21 -3.09 -17.47 11.67
N ARG A 22 -2.78 -16.26 12.15
CA ARG A 22 -3.57 -15.06 11.85
C ARG A 22 -3.67 -14.82 10.35
N ARG A 23 -2.54 -14.83 9.61
CA ARG A 23 -2.57 -14.67 8.14
C ARG A 23 -3.41 -15.75 7.48
N SER A 24 -3.21 -17.02 7.86
CA SER A 24 -3.94 -18.16 7.28
C SER A 24 -5.44 -18.15 7.57
N LEU A 25 -5.88 -17.56 8.68
CA LEU A 25 -7.30 -17.45 9.04
C LEU A 25 -8.00 -16.35 8.25
N TYR A 26 -7.31 -15.23 8.01
CA TYR A 26 -7.93 -14.04 7.42
C TYR A 26 -7.67 -13.88 5.94
N LEU A 27 -6.60 -14.44 5.38
CA LEU A 27 -6.20 -14.23 4.00
C LEU A 27 -6.14 -15.53 3.20
N ASP A 28 -6.73 -15.49 2.01
CA ASP A 28 -6.58 -16.49 0.98
C ASP A 28 -5.70 -15.96 -0.16
N LYS A 29 -4.95 -16.86 -0.80
CA LYS A 29 -4.16 -16.54 -1.98
C LYS A 29 -4.96 -16.84 -3.25
N ILE A 30 -5.48 -15.80 -3.90
CA ILE A 30 -6.41 -15.91 -5.03
C ILE A 30 -5.75 -15.40 -6.31
N GLU A 31 -5.90 -16.15 -7.40
CA GLU A 31 -5.45 -15.75 -8.73
C GLU A 31 -6.40 -14.70 -9.33
N SER A 32 -5.86 -13.60 -9.86
CA SER A 32 -6.63 -12.56 -10.53
C SER A 32 -6.92 -12.93 -11.98
N SER A 33 -8.13 -12.65 -12.46
CA SER A 33 -8.50 -12.75 -13.88
C SER A 33 -7.91 -11.62 -14.72
N VAL A 34 -7.46 -10.53 -14.10
CA VAL A 34 -6.94 -9.34 -14.79
C VAL A 34 -5.56 -9.61 -15.37
N ASN A 35 -4.69 -10.30 -14.63
CA ASN A 35 -3.30 -10.51 -15.03
C ASN A 35 -2.73 -11.91 -14.70
N GLY A 36 -3.54 -12.84 -14.18
CA GLY A 36 -3.11 -14.19 -13.83
C GLY A 36 -2.19 -14.28 -12.60
N LYS A 37 -1.92 -13.17 -11.90
CA LYS A 37 -1.08 -13.16 -10.69
C LYS A 37 -1.91 -13.48 -9.46
N LYS A 38 -1.25 -13.97 -8.40
CA LYS A 38 -1.90 -14.38 -7.15
C LYS A 38 -1.72 -13.33 -6.06
N TYR A 39 -2.83 -12.91 -5.46
CA TYR A 39 -2.89 -11.87 -4.43
C TYR A 39 -3.38 -12.47 -3.12
N TYR A 40 -2.81 -12.02 -1.99
CA TYR A 40 -3.38 -12.32 -0.68
C TYR A 40 -4.52 -11.34 -0.41
N VAL A 41 -5.72 -11.87 -0.27
CA VAL A 41 -6.97 -11.12 -0.09
C VAL A 41 -7.75 -11.70 1.08
N ARG A 42 -8.64 -10.92 1.67
CA ARG A 42 -9.46 -11.38 2.79
C ARG A 42 -10.31 -12.59 2.37
N ASN A 43 -10.42 -13.57 3.26
CA ASN A 43 -11.29 -14.73 3.07
C ASN A 43 -12.77 -14.34 3.24
N LEU A 44 -13.29 -13.62 2.25
CA LEU A 44 -14.69 -13.20 2.12
C LEU A 44 -15.29 -13.80 0.83
N PRO A 45 -16.63 -13.87 0.70
CA PRO A 45 -17.28 -14.46 -0.48
C PRO A 45 -16.84 -13.87 -1.82
N ASP A 46 -16.53 -12.57 -1.85
CA ASP A 46 -16.12 -11.77 -3.02
C ASP A 46 -14.60 -11.59 -3.13
N LYS A 47 -13.80 -12.47 -2.51
CA LYS A 47 -12.32 -12.45 -2.55
C LYS A 47 -11.72 -12.44 -3.96
N LYS A 48 -12.42 -12.99 -4.95
CA LYS A 48 -12.01 -12.92 -6.35
C LYS A 48 -12.01 -11.48 -6.88
N GLU A 49 -13.04 -10.70 -6.56
CA GLU A 49 -13.16 -9.29 -6.94
C GLU A 49 -12.10 -8.44 -6.22
N ALA A 50 -11.77 -8.77 -4.98
CA ALA A 50 -10.67 -8.14 -4.26
C ALA A 50 -9.31 -8.38 -4.95
N ALA A 51 -9.06 -9.61 -5.42
CA ALA A 51 -7.82 -9.94 -6.13
C ALA A 51 -7.72 -9.19 -7.45
N ASP A 52 -8.82 -9.09 -8.19
CA ASP A 52 -8.90 -8.33 -9.44
C ASP A 52 -8.75 -6.82 -9.20
N LYS A 53 -9.28 -6.30 -8.09
CA LYS A 53 -9.07 -4.90 -7.68
C LYS A 53 -7.59 -4.63 -7.36
N LEU A 54 -6.94 -5.47 -6.56
CA LEU A 54 -5.51 -5.34 -6.26
C LEU A 54 -4.65 -5.44 -7.52
N ALA A 55 -4.99 -6.32 -8.46
CA ALA A 55 -4.31 -6.42 -9.74
C ALA A 55 -4.40 -5.11 -10.55
N ASN A 56 -5.60 -4.53 -10.65
CA ASN A 56 -5.81 -3.24 -11.32
C ASN A 56 -5.03 -2.10 -10.65
N ILE A 57 -5.02 -2.06 -9.31
CA ILE A 57 -4.22 -1.09 -8.55
C ILE A 57 -2.73 -1.28 -8.85
N GLY A 58 -2.22 -2.51 -8.79
CA GLY A 58 -0.82 -2.82 -9.07
C GLY A 58 -0.38 -2.41 -10.48
N ILE A 59 -1.21 -2.67 -11.49
CA ILE A 59 -0.96 -2.22 -12.87
C ILE A 59 -0.85 -0.70 -12.96
N LYS A 60 -1.77 0.02 -12.31
CA LYS A 60 -1.76 1.50 -12.27
C LYS A 60 -0.50 2.02 -11.58
N LEU A 61 -0.13 1.46 -10.42
CA LEU A 61 1.08 1.85 -9.67
C LEU A 61 2.36 1.55 -10.45
N GLN A 62 2.45 0.39 -11.10
CA GLN A 62 3.60 0.06 -11.95
C GLN A 62 3.72 1.06 -13.09
N ARG A 63 2.62 1.41 -13.76
CA ARG A 63 2.63 2.42 -14.83
C ARG A 63 3.09 3.79 -14.34
N LEU A 64 2.69 4.21 -13.14
CA LEU A 64 3.20 5.43 -12.52
C LEU A 64 4.71 5.36 -12.34
N ILE A 65 5.20 4.28 -11.73
CA ILE A 65 6.63 4.10 -11.42
C ILE A 65 7.45 4.05 -12.70
N ASP A 66 7.03 3.29 -13.71
CA ASP A 66 7.72 3.18 -15.00
C ASP A 66 7.91 4.55 -15.67
N SER A 67 6.91 5.43 -15.54
CA SER A 67 6.93 6.79 -16.11
C SER A 67 7.94 7.75 -15.47
N LEU A 68 8.50 7.41 -14.30
CA LEU A 68 9.40 8.30 -13.56
C LEU A 68 10.76 8.42 -14.26
N ASP A 69 11.21 9.65 -14.47
CA ASP A 69 12.49 9.94 -15.13
C ASP A 69 13.65 9.79 -14.14
N LEU A 70 14.54 8.86 -14.43
CA LEU A 70 15.76 8.62 -13.65
C LEU A 70 16.82 9.70 -13.84
N LYS A 71 16.71 10.50 -14.91
CA LYS A 71 17.61 11.62 -15.21
C LYS A 71 17.10 12.96 -14.69
N ASP A 72 15.96 12.96 -13.99
CA ASP A 72 15.43 14.15 -13.33
C ASP A 72 16.49 14.71 -12.36
N LYS A 73 16.80 16.00 -12.48
CA LYS A 73 17.89 16.64 -11.71
C LYS A 73 17.60 16.69 -10.21
N GLU A 74 16.32 16.75 -9.83
CA GLU A 74 15.89 16.89 -8.43
C GLU A 74 15.34 15.56 -7.91
N LYS A 75 14.69 14.77 -8.77
CA LYS A 75 13.99 13.53 -8.39
C LYS A 75 14.68 12.25 -8.82
N GLY A 76 15.73 12.28 -9.63
CA GLY A 76 16.32 11.09 -10.25
C GLY A 76 16.74 10.01 -9.24
N GLU A 77 17.43 10.40 -8.16
CA GLU A 77 17.86 9.46 -7.11
C GLU A 77 16.66 8.85 -6.37
N TYR A 78 15.65 9.67 -6.04
CA TYR A 78 14.44 9.19 -5.35
C TYR A 78 13.58 8.29 -6.25
N ASN A 79 13.50 8.62 -7.54
CA ASN A 79 12.83 7.82 -8.57
C ASN A 79 13.52 6.46 -8.72
N GLN A 80 14.85 6.44 -8.75
CA GLN A 80 15.65 5.21 -8.78
C GLN A 80 15.35 4.36 -7.55
N LYS A 81 15.38 4.98 -6.35
CA LYS A 81 15.06 4.29 -5.11
C LYS A 81 13.66 3.66 -5.13
N LEU A 82 12.65 4.39 -5.59
CA LEU A 82 11.30 3.85 -5.69
C LEU A 82 11.23 2.66 -6.65
N LYS A 83 11.86 2.78 -7.82
CA LYS A 83 11.93 1.70 -8.83
C LYS A 83 12.64 0.45 -8.32
N ASP A 84 13.70 0.61 -7.54
CA ASP A 84 14.49 -0.52 -7.05
C ASP A 84 13.81 -1.28 -5.91
N ASN A 85 12.95 -0.60 -5.13
CA ASN A 85 12.40 -1.19 -3.92
C ASN A 85 10.92 -1.59 -4.01
N PHE A 86 10.12 -0.98 -4.88
CA PHE A 86 8.72 -1.33 -5.00
C PHE A 86 8.49 -2.51 -5.95
N ASN A 87 7.70 -3.48 -5.51
CA ASN A 87 7.23 -4.56 -6.35
C ASN A 87 5.69 -4.56 -6.47
N SER A 88 5.17 -4.20 -7.64
CA SER A 88 3.73 -4.15 -7.93
C SER A 88 3.03 -5.51 -7.87
N ASP A 89 3.79 -6.61 -7.82
CA ASP A 89 3.25 -7.97 -7.74
C ASP A 89 2.95 -8.41 -6.30
N TYR A 90 3.54 -7.73 -5.31
CA TYR A 90 3.37 -8.04 -3.89
C TYR A 90 2.49 -6.99 -3.20
N ILE A 91 1.25 -6.91 -3.66
CA ILE A 91 0.21 -6.11 -3.02
C ILE A 91 -0.76 -7.07 -2.31
N THR A 92 -1.10 -6.76 -1.06
CA THR A 92 -1.98 -7.59 -0.22
C THR A 92 -3.15 -6.78 0.32
N GLU A 93 -4.26 -7.45 0.58
CA GLU A 93 -5.35 -6.86 1.33
C GLU A 93 -5.01 -6.87 2.83
N ASN A 94 -5.25 -5.75 3.49
CA ASN A 94 -4.97 -5.60 4.90
C ASN A 94 -5.89 -6.48 5.77
N ILE A 95 -5.34 -6.99 6.87
CA ILE A 95 -6.07 -7.85 7.81
C ILE A 95 -6.93 -6.96 8.73
N PRO A 96 -8.21 -7.33 8.96
CA PRO A 96 -9.07 -6.63 9.91
C PRO A 96 -8.43 -6.45 11.30
N GLY A 97 -8.71 -5.30 11.91
CA GLY A 97 -8.19 -4.96 13.23
C GLY A 97 -6.68 -4.68 13.26
N SER A 98 -6.02 -4.54 12.12
CA SER A 98 -4.68 -3.95 12.06
C SER A 98 -4.69 -2.52 12.59
N GLN A 99 -3.62 -2.11 13.29
CA GLN A 99 -3.47 -0.73 13.75
C GLN A 99 -3.27 0.25 12.59
N TYR A 100 -2.62 -0.21 11.51
CA TYR A 100 -2.35 0.57 10.32
C TYR A 100 -3.32 0.18 9.20
N VAL A 101 -3.88 1.17 8.51
CA VAL A 101 -4.81 0.96 7.38
C VAL A 101 -4.11 0.65 6.06
N ALA A 102 -2.85 1.04 5.95
CA ALA A 102 -1.94 0.71 4.87
C ALA A 102 -0.52 0.71 5.44
N TYR A 103 0.36 -0.08 4.83
CA TYR A 103 1.77 -0.10 5.18
C TYR A 103 2.59 -0.76 4.09
N SER A 104 3.85 -0.36 3.98
CA SER A 104 4.88 -1.05 3.21
C SER A 104 5.84 -1.83 4.11
N VAL A 105 6.11 -3.09 3.79
CA VAL A 105 7.12 -3.92 4.47
C VAL A 105 8.47 -3.75 3.76
N ASN A 106 9.55 -3.64 4.55
CA ASN A 106 10.93 -3.55 4.06
C ASN A 106 11.14 -2.55 2.91
N LYS A 107 10.52 -1.36 3.03
CA LYS A 107 10.59 -0.29 2.03
C LYS A 107 10.14 -0.71 0.61
N GLY A 108 9.20 -1.65 0.47
CA GLY A 108 8.50 -1.87 -0.81
C GLY A 108 8.37 -3.34 -1.23
N GLU A 109 8.87 -4.26 -0.43
CA GLU A 109 8.80 -5.71 -0.67
C GLU A 109 7.35 -6.22 -0.64
N GLU A 110 6.51 -5.68 0.25
CA GLU A 110 5.07 -5.93 0.28
C GLU A 110 4.34 -4.61 0.54
N LEU A 111 3.26 -4.34 -0.20
CA LEU A 111 2.35 -3.21 0.04
C LEU A 111 0.99 -3.75 0.49
N SER A 112 0.59 -3.46 1.72
CA SER A 112 -0.70 -3.89 2.26
C SER A 112 -1.68 -2.72 2.25
N LEU A 113 -2.88 -2.93 1.68
CA LEU A 113 -3.91 -1.90 1.49
C LEU A 113 -5.28 -2.39 1.97
N CYS A 114 -6.05 -1.51 2.61
CA CYS A 114 -7.49 -1.72 2.71
C CYS A 114 -8.14 -1.43 1.36
N VAL A 115 -8.84 -2.41 0.79
CA VAL A 115 -9.68 -2.20 -0.41
C VAL A 115 -11.17 -2.09 -0.07
N ARG A 116 -11.52 -2.24 1.21
CA ARG A 116 -12.88 -2.26 1.74
C ARG A 116 -13.08 -1.27 2.87
N GLU A 117 -14.32 -0.80 3.01
CA GLU A 117 -14.77 -0.07 4.19
C GLU A 117 -14.70 -0.95 5.43
N LYS A 118 -14.35 -0.36 6.57
CA LYS A 118 -14.15 -1.07 7.84
C LYS A 118 -15.43 -1.76 8.33
N ASP A 119 -16.56 -1.06 8.27
CA ASP A 119 -17.80 -1.49 8.93
C ASP A 119 -18.76 -2.24 7.99
N THR A 120 -18.67 -2.01 6.68
CA THR A 120 -19.60 -2.58 5.69
C THR A 120 -18.98 -3.64 4.79
N GLU A 121 -17.65 -3.75 4.78
CA GLU A 121 -16.84 -4.60 3.89
C GLU A 121 -17.03 -4.32 2.39
N LYS A 122 -17.78 -3.26 2.04
CA LYS A 122 -17.96 -2.81 0.66
C LYS A 122 -16.64 -2.31 0.10
N PHE A 123 -16.41 -2.59 -1.17
CA PHE A 123 -15.25 -2.06 -1.88
C PHE A 123 -15.26 -0.53 -1.92
N MET A 124 -14.12 0.07 -1.57
CA MET A 124 -13.91 1.50 -1.69
C MET A 124 -13.61 1.90 -3.14
N ASP A 125 -13.80 3.18 -3.42
CA ASP A 125 -13.44 3.79 -4.69
C ASP A 125 -11.92 3.66 -4.96
N ASP A 126 -11.55 3.34 -6.20
CA ASP A 126 -10.14 3.16 -6.57
C ASP A 126 -9.32 4.43 -6.33
N ASN A 127 -9.91 5.62 -6.46
CA ASN A 127 -9.21 6.88 -6.37
C ASN A 127 -8.65 7.12 -4.96
N ILE A 128 -9.42 6.80 -3.91
CA ILE A 128 -8.95 6.93 -2.53
C ILE A 128 -7.92 5.85 -2.19
N ILE A 129 -8.07 4.63 -2.73
CA ILE A 129 -7.08 3.56 -2.55
C ILE A 129 -5.75 3.96 -3.22
N LEU A 130 -5.80 4.56 -4.40
CA LEU A 130 -4.60 5.05 -5.11
C LEU A 130 -3.95 6.22 -4.39
N PHE A 131 -4.71 7.13 -3.80
CA PHE A 131 -4.16 8.19 -2.95
C PHE A 131 -3.34 7.61 -1.79
N VAL A 132 -3.89 6.61 -1.08
CA VAL A 132 -3.20 5.95 0.03
C VAL A 132 -2.04 5.08 -0.46
N ALA A 133 -2.18 4.39 -1.59
CA ALA A 133 -1.06 3.64 -2.16
C ALA A 133 0.11 4.57 -2.54
N ILE A 134 -0.17 5.74 -3.11
CA ILE A 134 0.84 6.75 -3.43
C ILE A 134 1.48 7.33 -2.15
N HIS A 135 0.73 7.46 -1.05
CA HIS A 135 1.31 7.78 0.27
C HIS A 135 2.38 6.75 0.68
N GLU A 136 2.07 5.45 0.57
CA GLU A 136 3.04 4.39 0.87
C GLU A 136 4.22 4.38 -0.11
N LEU A 137 4.01 4.60 -1.41
CA LEU A 137 5.10 4.78 -2.38
C LEU A 137 6.01 5.96 -2.00
N SER A 138 5.44 7.01 -1.41
CA SER A 138 6.21 8.18 -0.95
C SER A 138 7.12 7.84 0.23
N HIS A 139 6.69 6.93 1.12
CA HIS A 139 7.54 6.38 2.17
C HIS A 139 8.68 5.51 1.64
N ILE A 140 8.48 4.83 0.51
CA ILE A 140 9.52 4.04 -0.18
C ILE A 140 10.53 4.98 -0.86
N MET A 141 10.02 5.96 -1.60
CA MET A 141 10.78 6.98 -2.33
C MET A 141 11.64 7.84 -1.40
N THR A 142 11.19 8.06 -0.16
CA THR A 142 11.84 8.94 0.81
C THR A 142 12.82 8.18 1.72
N PRO A 143 14.10 8.61 1.82
CA PRO A 143 15.07 7.99 2.72
C PRO A 143 14.73 8.12 4.20
N GLU A 144 14.21 9.28 4.58
CA GLU A 144 13.85 9.61 5.96
C GLU A 144 12.60 8.84 6.42
N THR A 145 12.44 8.73 7.73
CA THR A 145 11.25 8.14 8.35
C THR A 145 10.27 9.25 8.74
N GLY A 146 8.98 8.98 8.56
CA GLY A 146 7.90 9.92 8.89
C GLY A 146 7.52 10.82 7.72
N HIS A 147 6.69 11.83 8.01
CA HIS A 147 6.13 12.76 7.02
C HIS A 147 6.92 14.07 6.99
N THR A 148 8.21 13.97 6.64
CA THR A 148 9.11 15.13 6.51
C THR A 148 8.72 16.03 5.33
N PRO A 149 9.28 17.26 5.22
CA PRO A 149 9.05 18.10 4.04
C PRO A 149 9.39 17.38 2.72
N LEU A 150 10.46 16.58 2.70
CA LEU A 150 10.85 15.78 1.53
C LEU A 150 9.80 14.71 1.20
N PHE A 151 9.23 14.05 2.22
CA PHE A 151 8.12 13.11 2.03
C PHE A 151 6.94 13.79 1.33
N TRP A 152 6.48 14.94 1.82
CA TRP A 152 5.32 15.63 1.26
C TRP A 152 5.58 16.14 -0.15
N ASP A 153 6.79 16.61 -0.42
CA ASP A 153 7.21 17.03 -1.75
C ASP A 153 7.26 15.85 -2.74
N ASN A 154 7.76 14.68 -2.31
CA ASN A 154 7.72 13.45 -3.09
C ASN A 154 6.28 12.96 -3.32
N MET A 155 5.43 12.98 -2.30
CA MET A 155 4.03 12.59 -2.43
C MET A 155 3.27 13.48 -3.41
N LYS A 156 3.47 14.80 -3.31
CA LYS A 156 2.91 15.75 -4.26
C LYS A 156 3.36 15.44 -5.69
N TYR A 157 4.66 15.25 -5.90
CA TYR A 157 5.23 14.90 -7.19
C TYR A 157 4.59 13.62 -7.78
N LEU A 158 4.46 12.55 -6.97
CA LEU A 158 3.85 11.30 -7.41
C LEU A 158 2.36 11.46 -7.73
N LEU A 159 1.62 12.23 -6.94
CA LEU A 159 0.19 12.50 -7.21
C LEU A 159 0.00 13.34 -8.48
N GLU A 160 0.85 14.33 -8.74
CA GLU A 160 0.83 15.13 -9.98
C GLU A 160 1.13 14.26 -11.21
N LYS A 161 2.12 13.37 -11.12
CA LYS A 161 2.42 12.39 -12.18
C LYS A 161 1.29 11.39 -12.38
N ALA A 162 0.70 10.87 -11.30
CA ALA A 162 -0.44 9.97 -11.39
C ALA A 162 -1.65 10.67 -12.02
N SER A 163 -1.86 11.94 -11.71
CA SER A 163 -2.93 12.75 -12.31
C SER A 163 -2.73 12.98 -13.79
N SER A 164 -1.53 13.35 -14.24
CA SER A 164 -1.25 13.57 -15.67
C SER A 164 -1.38 12.30 -16.50
N LEU A 165 -1.18 11.13 -15.88
CA LEU A 165 -1.40 9.81 -16.49
C LEU A 165 -2.87 9.34 -16.41
N GLY A 166 -3.77 10.07 -15.77
CA GLY A 166 -5.16 9.64 -15.54
C GLY A 166 -5.28 8.42 -14.62
N ILE A 167 -4.27 8.17 -13.78
CA ILE A 167 -4.29 7.11 -12.75
C ILE A 167 -5.08 7.59 -11.54
N TYR A 168 -4.88 8.84 -11.15
CA TYR A 168 -5.51 9.46 -9.97
C TYR A 168 -6.25 10.73 -10.40
N THR A 169 -7.43 10.94 -9.83
CA THR A 169 -8.21 12.18 -9.99
C THR A 169 -8.00 13.03 -8.73
N PRO A 170 -7.43 14.24 -8.83
CA PRO A 170 -7.19 15.08 -7.68
C PRO A 170 -8.48 15.42 -6.91
N VAL A 171 -8.41 15.33 -5.58
CA VAL A 171 -9.50 15.68 -4.66
C VAL A 171 -8.99 16.66 -3.61
N ASP A 172 -9.73 17.74 -3.39
CA ASP A 172 -9.55 18.63 -2.24
C ASP A 172 -10.14 17.97 -0.99
N TYR A 173 -9.35 17.13 -0.33
CA TYR A 173 -9.77 16.47 0.91
C TYR A 173 -9.95 17.45 2.08
N GLY A 174 -9.40 18.67 2.00
CA GLY A 174 -9.68 19.73 2.99
C GLY A 174 -11.13 20.22 2.91
N LYS A 175 -11.72 20.23 1.71
CA LYS A 175 -13.15 20.56 1.51
C LYS A 175 -14.06 19.32 1.47
N ASN A 176 -13.55 18.19 0.99
CA ASN A 176 -14.29 16.95 0.78
C ASN A 176 -13.60 15.79 1.51
N PRO A 177 -13.56 15.80 2.85
CA PRO A 177 -12.92 14.73 3.61
C PRO A 177 -13.56 13.38 3.31
N LYS A 178 -12.76 12.32 3.35
CA LYS A 178 -13.20 10.94 3.09
C LYS A 178 -12.65 9.99 4.14
N THR A 179 -13.43 8.99 4.51
CA THR A 179 -12.97 7.92 5.38
C THR A 179 -12.33 6.81 4.55
N TYR A 180 -11.11 6.42 4.91
CA TYR A 180 -10.40 5.26 4.38
C TYR A 180 -10.14 4.28 5.52
N CYS A 181 -10.80 3.12 5.48
CA CYS A 181 -10.62 2.05 6.47
C CYS A 181 -10.74 2.51 7.94
N GLY A 182 -11.65 3.46 8.21
CA GLY A 182 -11.89 4.02 9.54
C GLY A 182 -10.96 5.16 9.96
N MET A 183 -10.02 5.60 9.10
CA MET A 183 -9.28 6.85 9.28
C MET A 183 -9.81 7.93 8.35
N GLU A 184 -9.87 9.16 8.82
CA GLU A 184 -10.27 10.30 8.02
C GLU A 184 -9.08 10.84 7.22
N ILE A 185 -9.28 11.02 5.92
CA ILE A 185 -8.39 11.75 5.01
C ILE A 185 -9.03 13.11 4.77
N ASN A 186 -8.40 14.15 5.31
CA ASN A 186 -8.89 15.54 5.28
C ASN A 186 -7.84 16.53 4.74
N SER A 187 -6.78 16.05 4.10
CA SER A 187 -5.76 16.90 3.49
C SER A 187 -5.10 16.22 2.28
N THR A 188 -4.51 17.04 1.42
CA THR A 188 -3.73 16.63 0.25
C THR A 188 -2.56 17.58 0.07
N PRO A 189 -1.37 17.11 -0.37
CA PRO A 189 -0.25 18.00 -0.66
C PRO A 189 -0.36 18.68 -2.04
N MET A 190 -1.33 18.28 -2.88
CA MET A 190 -1.58 18.94 -4.17
C MET A 190 -2.32 20.26 -4.00
N LYS A 191 -2.06 21.21 -4.91
CA LYS A 191 -2.94 22.36 -5.11
C LYS A 191 -4.07 21.92 -6.04
N VAL A 192 -5.31 21.96 -5.54
CA VAL A 192 -6.53 21.46 -6.19
C VAL A 192 -7.64 22.49 -6.12
#